data_AF-A0A3A6H3V8-F1
#
_entry.id   AF-A0A3A6H3V8-F1
#
_cell.length_a   1.000
_cell.length_b   1.000
_cell.length_c   1.000
_cell.angle_alpha   90.00
_cell.angle_beta   90.00
_cell.angle_gamma   90.00
#
_symmetry.space_group_name_H-M   'P 1'
#
loop_
_entity.id
_entity.type
_entity.pdbx_description
1 polymer ?
#
loop_
_entity_poly.entity_id
_entity_poly.type
_entity_poly.pdbx_seq_one_letter_code
_entity_poly.pdbx_strand_id
1 'polypeptide(L)'
;MVYPSHYGPGNLGLAVPDAQPYETIFRSMKTSRKVLAGMGREAEDMQVSGNDVSGNSISENSASGNSMDAADPKDLVPNQEIRADVRPWLQDFTATWVKGHIRYGPEEIRAQIQAVYDAGYEEWILWNASNRYTEGGLLPEEMDS
;
A
#
# COMPACT_ATOMS: atom_id res chain seq x y z
N MET A 1 0.89 -8.69 1.81
CA MET A 1 1.26 -8.01 3.08
C MET A 1 1.94 -6.72 2.68
N VAL A 2 1.61 -5.59 3.30
CA VAL A 2 2.15 -4.28 2.90
C VAL A 2 2.82 -3.68 4.13
N TYR A 3 4.10 -3.99 4.31
CA TYR A 3 4.89 -3.50 5.45
C TYR A 3 5.88 -2.48 4.94
N PRO A 4 5.83 -1.23 5.41
CA PRO A 4 6.79 -0.21 4.98
C PRO A 4 8.26 -0.65 5.10
N SER A 5 8.59 -1.47 6.10
CA SER A 5 9.93 -2.04 6.30
C SER A 5 10.40 -3.04 5.23
N HIS A 6 9.50 -3.58 4.40
CA HIS A 6 9.84 -4.52 3.33
C HIS A 6 10.23 -3.82 2.02
N TYR A 7 10.03 -2.51 1.93
CA TYR A 7 10.37 -1.73 0.75
C TYR A 7 11.75 -1.09 0.92
N GLY A 8 12.65 -1.37 -0.01
CA GLY A 8 13.98 -0.78 -0.03
C GLY A 8 13.94 0.72 -0.38
N PRO A 9 15.01 1.48 -0.07
CA PRO A 9 15.14 2.87 -0.50
C PRO A 9 14.90 3.04 -2.00
N GLY A 10 14.07 4.02 -2.38
CA GLY A 10 13.69 4.31 -3.76
C GLY A 10 12.42 3.59 -4.23
N ASN A 11 12.03 2.48 -3.59
CA ASN A 11 10.77 1.79 -3.92
C ASN A 11 9.58 2.75 -3.81
N LEU A 12 8.62 2.58 -4.71
CA LEU A 12 7.44 3.45 -4.82
C LEU A 12 7.79 4.94 -4.99
N GLY A 13 9.02 5.31 -5.37
CA GLY A 13 9.47 6.71 -5.44
C GLY A 13 9.68 7.36 -4.06
N LEU A 14 9.90 6.57 -3.01
CA LEU A 14 10.12 7.04 -1.63
C LEU A 14 11.56 6.80 -1.22
N ALA A 15 12.23 7.84 -0.70
CA ALA A 15 13.63 7.73 -0.28
C ALA A 15 13.82 6.68 0.84
N VAL A 16 12.90 6.65 1.80
CA VAL A 16 12.84 5.63 2.87
C VAL A 16 11.38 5.29 3.11
N PRO A 17 10.85 4.23 2.46
CA PRO A 17 9.44 3.84 2.61
C PRO A 17 9.02 3.59 4.07
N ASP A 18 9.88 2.96 4.88
CA ASP A 18 9.60 2.71 6.30
C ASP A 18 9.35 3.98 7.12
N ALA A 19 9.94 5.10 6.71
CA ALA A 19 9.75 6.41 7.32
C ALA A 19 8.52 7.18 6.77
N GLN A 20 7.81 6.60 5.80
CA GLN A 20 6.64 7.20 5.15
C GLN A 20 5.50 6.17 5.08
N PRO A 21 4.96 5.75 6.25
CA PRO A 21 3.99 4.66 6.33
C PRO A 21 2.72 4.93 5.51
N TYR A 22 2.13 6.12 5.60
CA TYR A 22 0.94 6.49 4.81
C TYR A 22 1.21 6.30 3.31
N GLU A 23 2.27 6.93 2.81
CA GLU A 23 2.54 6.99 1.37
C GLU A 23 2.89 5.61 0.80
N THR A 24 3.60 4.79 1.58
CA THR A 24 3.96 3.43 1.19
C THR A 24 2.71 2.55 1.04
N ILE A 25 1.79 2.60 2.01
CA ILE A 25 0.52 1.88 1.91
C ILE A 25 -0.31 2.44 0.77
N PHE A 26 -0.52 3.75 0.71
CA PHE A 26 -1.40 4.40 -0.27
C PHE A 26 -0.95 4.10 -1.71
N ARG A 27 0.35 4.25 -2.02
CA ARG A 27 0.89 3.95 -3.37
C ARG A 27 0.72 2.48 -3.72
N SER A 28 1.07 1.57 -2.81
CA SER A 28 0.91 0.12 -3.05
C SER A 28 -0.55 -0.27 -3.30
N MET A 29 -1.46 0.26 -2.49
CA MET A 29 -2.88 -0.07 -2.55
C MET A 29 -3.58 0.62 -3.73
N LYS A 30 -3.22 1.87 -4.08
CA LYS A 30 -3.69 2.55 -5.30
C LYS A 30 -3.34 1.75 -6.55
N THR A 31 -2.11 1.25 -6.66
CA THR A 31 -1.70 0.38 -7.78
C THR A 31 -2.54 -0.90 -7.81
N SER A 32 -2.81 -1.50 -6.64
CA SER A 32 -3.71 -2.65 -6.57
C SER A 32 -5.13 -2.32 -7.06
N ARG A 33 -5.71 -1.16 -6.73
CA ARG A 33 -7.03 -0.76 -7.25
C ARG A 33 -7.05 -0.58 -8.75
N LYS A 34 -6.04 0.07 -9.33
CA LYS A 34 -5.91 0.17 -10.79
C LYS A 34 -5.94 -1.21 -11.45
N VAL A 35 -5.13 -2.15 -10.93
CA VAL A 35 -5.08 -3.53 -11.46
C VAL A 35 -6.43 -4.24 -11.32
N LEU A 36 -7.11 -4.11 -10.18
CA LEU A 36 -8.42 -4.72 -9.96
C LEU A 36 -9.50 -4.12 -10.89
N ALA A 37 -9.41 -2.84 -11.22
CA ALA A 37 -10.29 -2.17 -12.19
C ALA A 37 -9.98 -2.55 -13.65
N GLY A 38 -9.02 -3.45 -13.90
CA GLY A 38 -8.62 -3.87 -15.25
C GLY A 38 -7.73 -2.86 -15.97
N MET A 39 -7.20 -1.86 -15.26
CA MET A 39 -6.21 -0.94 -15.81
C MET A 39 -4.85 -1.64 -15.78
N GLY A 40 -4.19 -1.74 -16.94
CA GLY A 40 -2.85 -2.32 -17.05
C GLY A 40 -1.84 -1.58 -16.17
N ARG A 41 -0.74 -2.25 -15.83
CA ARG A 41 0.40 -1.60 -15.16
C ARG A 41 1.08 -0.69 -16.18
N GLU A 42 0.81 0.60 -16.15
CA GLU A 42 1.61 1.59 -16.89
C GLU A 42 3.06 1.55 -16.35
N ALA A 43 4.03 1.66 -17.26
CA ALA A 43 5.45 1.42 -16.98
C ALA A 43 6.10 2.43 -16.01
N GLU A 44 5.42 3.53 -15.65
CA GLU A 44 5.93 4.57 -14.76
C GLU A 44 5.78 4.23 -13.25
N ASP A 45 4.87 3.32 -12.88
CA ASP A 45 4.63 2.93 -11.47
C ASP A 45 5.57 1.78 -11.00
N MET A 46 6.56 1.39 -11.81
CA MET A 46 7.31 0.13 -11.66
C MET A 46 8.64 0.29 -10.90
N GLN A 47 8.57 0.47 -9.58
CA GLN A 47 9.62 0.02 -8.66
C GLN A 47 8.97 -0.53 -7.38
N VAL A 48 8.36 -1.71 -7.51
CA VAL A 48 7.80 -2.48 -6.39
C VAL A 48 8.53 -3.81 -6.31
N SER A 49 9.73 -3.81 -5.74
CA SER A 49 10.42 -5.04 -5.38
C SER A 49 9.78 -5.59 -4.10
N GLY A 50 8.77 -6.43 -4.29
CA GLY A 50 8.40 -7.50 -3.36
C GLY A 50 8.45 -8.79 -4.16
N ASN A 51 9.18 -9.80 -3.67
CA ASN A 51 9.44 -11.08 -4.32
C ASN A 51 8.30 -11.62 -5.21
N ASP A 52 8.42 -11.48 -6.53
CA ASP A 52 7.75 -12.34 -7.52
C ASP A 52 8.69 -12.54 -8.72
N VAL A 53 9.01 -13.79 -9.02
CA VAL A 53 9.91 -14.22 -10.10
C VAL A 53 9.09 -14.56 -11.36
N SER A 54 9.68 -14.18 -12.52
CA SER A 54 9.54 -14.75 -13.88
C SER A 54 8.69 -13.97 -14.89
N GLY A 55 9.34 -13.50 -15.97
CA GLY A 55 8.64 -13.08 -17.19
C GLY A 55 9.38 -12.08 -18.11
N ASN A 56 10.51 -12.49 -18.69
CA ASN A 56 11.04 -12.15 -20.02
C ASN A 56 10.60 -10.84 -20.77
N SER A 57 11.49 -9.84 -20.75
CA SER A 57 12.13 -9.10 -21.87
C SER A 57 11.34 -8.38 -23.02
N ILE A 58 11.74 -7.11 -23.23
CA ILE A 58 12.02 -6.36 -24.50
C ILE A 58 10.98 -5.33 -25.06
N SER A 59 11.58 -4.15 -25.33
CA SER A 59 11.34 -3.11 -26.37
C SER A 59 10.27 -2.04 -26.19
N GLU A 60 10.77 -0.81 -26.10
CA GLU A 60 10.12 0.47 -26.38
C GLU A 60 9.50 0.52 -27.78
N ASN A 61 8.28 1.04 -27.88
CA ASN A 61 7.97 2.16 -28.78
C ASN A 61 6.57 2.75 -28.53
N SER A 62 6.59 4.02 -28.11
CA SER A 62 5.72 5.14 -28.51
C SER A 62 4.20 5.09 -28.27
N ALA A 63 3.81 5.96 -27.33
CA ALA A 63 2.79 7.01 -27.46
C ALA A 63 1.32 6.61 -27.69
N SER A 64 0.54 6.65 -26.61
CA SER A 64 -0.78 7.31 -26.60
C SER A 64 -1.19 7.59 -25.16
N GLY A 65 -0.94 8.81 -24.69
CA GLY A 65 -1.36 9.24 -23.37
C GLY A 65 -2.88 9.40 -23.31
N ASN A 66 -3.53 8.61 -22.46
CA ASN A 66 -4.87 8.89 -21.95
C ASN A 66 -4.75 9.10 -20.43
N SER A 67 -4.98 10.33 -19.97
CA SER A 67 -4.86 10.74 -18.57
C SER A 67 -5.97 10.16 -17.69
N MET A 68 -5.86 8.88 -17.33
CA MET A 68 -6.70 8.25 -16.29
C MET A 68 -6.03 8.22 -14.91
N ASP A 69 -4.80 8.74 -14.78
CA ASP A 69 -4.08 8.85 -13.49
C ASP A 69 -4.72 9.81 -12.47
N ALA A 70 -5.74 10.58 -12.90
CA ALA A 70 -6.47 11.53 -12.08
C ALA A 70 -7.70 10.94 -11.36
N ALA A 71 -8.12 9.71 -11.67
CA ALA A 71 -9.24 9.09 -10.95
C ALA A 71 -8.83 8.80 -9.50
N ASP A 72 -9.68 9.20 -8.54
CA ASP A 72 -9.52 8.85 -7.14
C ASP A 72 -9.59 7.31 -7.03
N PRO A 73 -8.62 6.63 -6.39
CA PRO A 73 -8.66 5.18 -6.22
C PRO A 73 -9.95 4.66 -5.57
N LYS A 74 -10.66 5.47 -4.78
CA LYS A 74 -11.96 5.11 -4.19
C LYS A 74 -13.07 4.93 -5.23
N ASP A 75 -12.96 5.62 -6.35
CA ASP A 75 -13.96 5.60 -7.41
C ASP A 75 -13.71 4.45 -8.41
N LEU A 76 -12.59 3.73 -8.27
CA LEU A 76 -12.25 2.61 -9.14
C LEU A 76 -13.03 1.36 -8.74
N VAL A 77 -13.97 0.98 -9.61
CA VAL A 77 -14.76 -0.24 -9.44
C VAL A 77 -13.95 -1.45 -9.95
N PRO A 78 -13.74 -2.50 -9.12
CA PRO A 78 -13.13 -3.74 -9.58
C PRO A 78 -13.90 -4.36 -10.75
N ASN A 79 -13.17 -5.02 -11.65
CA ASN A 79 -13.78 -5.81 -12.71
C ASN A 79 -14.76 -6.83 -12.09
N GLN A 80 -15.98 -6.91 -12.66
CA GLN A 80 -17.08 -7.76 -12.17
C GLN A 80 -16.74 -9.27 -12.11
N GLU A 81 -15.71 -9.72 -12.81
CA GLU A 81 -15.22 -11.09 -12.72
C GLU A 81 -14.42 -11.36 -11.44
N ILE A 82 -13.88 -10.32 -10.79
CA ILE A 82 -13.13 -10.42 -9.55
C ILE A 82 -14.11 -10.45 -8.38
N ARG A 83 -14.13 -11.57 -7.65
CA ARG A 83 -15.01 -11.79 -6.50
C ARG A 83 -14.30 -11.74 -5.15
N ALA A 84 -12.99 -11.49 -5.14
CA ALA A 84 -12.18 -11.52 -3.93
C ALA A 84 -12.03 -10.11 -3.35
N ASP A 85 -12.31 -9.98 -2.05
CA ASP A 85 -11.97 -8.78 -1.29
C ASP A 85 -10.50 -8.81 -0.86
N VAL A 86 -9.87 -7.64 -0.86
CA VAL A 86 -8.46 -7.49 -0.49
C VAL A 86 -8.37 -6.91 0.91
N ARG A 87 -7.67 -7.63 1.79
CA ARG A 87 -7.37 -7.21 3.16
C ARG A 87 -5.85 -7.20 3.36
N PRO A 88 -5.17 -6.04 3.29
CA PRO A 88 -3.74 -6.00 3.55
C PRO A 88 -3.45 -6.28 5.03
N TRP A 89 -2.35 -7.00 5.24
CA TRP A 89 -1.68 -7.02 6.53
C TRP A 89 -0.81 -5.76 6.67
N LEU A 90 -0.95 -5.04 7.79
CA LEU A 90 -0.25 -3.80 8.14
C LEU A 90 0.79 -4.01 9.25
N GLN A 91 1.84 -3.19 9.26
CA GLN A 91 2.95 -3.31 10.20
C GLN A 91 2.63 -2.63 11.54
N ASP A 92 2.74 -3.36 12.65
CA ASP A 92 2.61 -2.82 14.02
C ASP A 92 3.86 -3.03 14.88
N PHE A 93 5.03 -2.82 14.29
CA PHE A 93 6.32 -2.93 14.98
C PHE A 93 7.34 -1.97 14.37
N THR A 94 8.38 -1.65 15.15
CA THR A 94 9.53 -0.88 14.68
C THR A 94 10.60 -1.81 14.11
N ALA A 95 10.88 -1.71 12.82
CA ALA A 95 11.90 -2.51 12.14
C ALA A 95 13.31 -1.91 12.34
N THR A 96 13.88 -2.05 13.53
CA THR A 96 15.16 -1.39 13.91
C THR A 96 16.36 -1.77 13.04
N TRP A 97 16.24 -2.86 12.27
CA TRP A 97 17.24 -3.33 11.31
C TRP A 97 17.18 -2.62 9.96
N VAL A 98 16.11 -1.86 9.66
CA VAL A 98 15.99 -1.09 8.41
C VAL A 98 16.73 0.23 8.54
N LYS A 99 17.52 0.58 7.53
CA LYS A 99 18.24 1.85 7.51
C LYS A 99 17.25 3.00 7.30
N GLY A 100 17.25 3.97 8.21
CA GLY A 100 16.33 5.11 8.17
C GLY A 100 14.95 4.82 8.75
N HIS A 101 14.79 3.69 9.45
CA HIS A 101 13.55 3.37 10.15
C HIS A 101 13.14 4.48 11.11
N ILE A 102 11.84 4.57 11.36
CA ILE A 102 11.26 5.41 12.41
C ILE A 102 10.69 4.51 13.51
N ARG A 103 10.44 5.09 14.68
CA ARG A 103 9.67 4.39 15.72
C ARG A 103 8.21 4.36 15.30
N TYR A 104 7.61 3.17 15.31
CA TYR A 104 6.19 2.99 15.07
C TYR A 104 5.43 3.12 16.39
N GLY A 105 4.51 4.07 16.43
CA GLY A 105 3.53 4.27 17.49
C GLY A 105 2.14 4.57 16.91
N PRO A 106 1.21 5.08 17.73
CA PRO A 106 -0.17 5.35 17.34
C PRO A 106 -0.34 6.08 16.00
N GLU A 107 0.48 7.09 15.75
CA GLU A 107 0.41 7.92 14.54
C GLU A 107 0.78 7.14 13.28
N GLU A 108 1.87 6.37 13.31
CA GLU A 108 2.31 5.56 12.16
C GLU A 108 1.32 4.42 11.86
N ILE A 109 0.71 3.82 12.89
CA ILE A 109 -0.34 2.81 12.71
C ILE A 109 -1.59 3.44 12.11
N ARG A 110 -2.03 4.58 12.64
CA ARG A 110 -3.21 5.28 12.13
C ARG A 110 -2.99 5.75 10.69
N ALA A 111 -1.78 6.20 10.36
CA ALA A 111 -1.39 6.60 9.01
C ALA A 111 -1.53 5.45 8.00
N GLN A 112 -1.10 4.24 8.35
CA GLN A 112 -1.29 3.06 7.49
C GLN A 112 -2.77 2.73 7.30
N ILE A 113 -3.55 2.71 8.39
CA ILE A 113 -4.99 2.43 8.35
C ILE A 113 -5.71 3.46 7.47
N GLN A 114 -5.39 4.75 7.65
CA GLN A 114 -5.96 5.82 6.87
C GLN A 114 -5.63 5.68 5.38
N ALA A 115 -4.40 5.31 5.03
CA ALA A 115 -4.00 5.05 3.66
C ALA A 115 -4.75 3.88 3.00
N VAL A 116 -5.12 2.84 3.76
CA VAL A 116 -5.97 1.73 3.27
C VAL A 116 -7.34 2.28 2.86
N TYR A 117 -7.98 3.06 3.75
CA TYR A 117 -9.26 3.72 3.45
C TYR A 117 -9.15 4.68 2.28
N ASP A 118 -8.07 5.46 2.23
CA ASP A 118 -7.87 6.44 1.18
C ASP A 118 -7.59 5.80 -0.19
N ALA A 119 -7.06 4.58 -0.21
CA ALA A 119 -6.96 3.77 -1.42
C ALA A 119 -8.26 3.01 -1.76
N GLY A 120 -9.37 3.25 -1.06
CA GLY A 120 -10.67 2.64 -1.34
C GLY A 120 -10.83 1.20 -0.84
N TYR A 121 -10.05 0.78 0.16
CA TYR A 121 -10.24 -0.51 0.84
C TYR A 121 -10.84 -0.27 2.23
N GLU A 122 -11.69 -1.20 2.69
CA GLU A 122 -12.42 -1.03 3.95
C GLU A 122 -11.86 -1.91 5.08
N GLU A 123 -11.01 -2.88 4.74
CA GLU A 123 -10.61 -3.95 5.64
C GLU A 123 -9.09 -4.08 5.67
N TRP A 124 -8.54 -4.42 6.84
CA TRP A 124 -7.10 -4.59 7.06
C TRP A 124 -6.88 -5.48 8.29
N ILE A 125 -5.65 -5.97 8.45
CA ILE A 125 -5.24 -6.76 9.62
C ILE A 125 -3.90 -6.24 10.12
N LEU A 126 -3.75 -5.95 11.41
CA LEU A 126 -2.44 -5.62 11.97
C LEU A 126 -1.62 -6.88 12.24
N TRP A 127 -0.31 -6.77 12.07
CA TRP A 127 0.62 -7.84 12.38
C TRP A 127 1.79 -7.36 13.22
N ASN A 128 2.08 -8.12 14.27
CA ASN A 128 3.29 -8.00 15.05
C ASN A 128 3.68 -9.40 15.57
N ALA A 129 4.91 -9.85 15.31
CA ALA A 129 5.42 -11.15 15.74
C ALA A 129 5.36 -11.37 17.27
N SER A 130 5.39 -10.30 18.05
CA SER A 130 5.25 -10.35 19.51
C SER A 130 3.80 -10.44 20.00
N ASN A 131 2.82 -10.38 19.09
CA ASN A 131 1.38 -10.32 19.38
C ASN A 131 0.97 -9.17 20.33
N ARG A 132 1.75 -8.09 20.34
CA ARG A 132 1.42 -6.85 21.05
C ARG A 132 1.03 -5.80 20.01
N TYR A 133 -0.16 -5.25 20.18
CA TYR A 133 -0.72 -4.30 19.22
C TYR A 133 -0.84 -2.90 19.84
N THR A 134 -0.59 -1.88 19.03
CA THR A 134 -0.61 -0.48 19.45
C THR A 134 -2.04 0.04 19.42
N GLU A 135 -2.78 -0.15 20.51
CA GLU A 135 -4.19 0.23 20.63
C GLU A 135 -4.46 1.70 20.28
N GLY A 136 -3.55 2.62 20.62
CA GLY A 136 -3.73 4.05 20.33
C GLY A 136 -3.80 4.40 18.83
N GLY A 137 -3.39 3.51 17.93
CA GLY A 137 -3.54 3.69 16.48
C GLY A 137 -4.90 3.27 15.93
N LEU A 138 -5.68 2.53 16.74
CA LEU A 138 -7.05 2.14 16.41
C LEU A 138 -7.99 3.31 16.70
N LEU A 139 -9.07 3.44 15.93
CA LEU A 139 -10.15 4.32 16.39
C LEU A 139 -10.69 3.74 17.69
N PRO A 140 -10.95 4.57 18.71
CA PRO A 140 -11.80 4.13 19.80
C PRO A 140 -13.13 3.66 19.19
N GLU A 141 -13.73 2.62 19.77
CA GLU A 141 -15.12 2.26 19.47
C GLU A 141 -15.91 3.58 19.56
N GLU A 142 -16.41 4.07 18.43
CA GLU A 142 -17.32 5.22 18.48
C GLU A 142 -18.46 4.77 19.38
N MET A 143 -18.65 5.50 20.49
CA MET A 143 -19.86 5.42 21.27
C MET A 143 -20.98 5.81 20.32
N ASP A 144 -21.58 4.82 19.64
CA ASP A 144 -22.78 4.97 18.84
C ASP A 144 -23.75 5.86 19.62
N SER A 145 -23.88 7.12 19.21
CA SER A 145 -24.72 8.16 19.82
C SER A 145 -25.77 8.60 18.83
#